data_AF-A0A3D1VTC0-F1
#
_entry.id   AF-A0A3D1VTC0-F1
#
_cell.length_a   1.000
_cell.length_b   1.000
_cell.length_c   1.000
_cell.angle_alpha   90.00
_cell.angle_beta   90.00
_cell.angle_gamma   90.00
#
_symmetry.space_group_name_H-M   'P 1'
#
loop_
_entity.id
_entity.type
_entity.pdbx_description
1 polymer ?
#
loop_
_entity_poly.entity_id
_entity_poly.type
_entity_poly.pdbx_seq_one_letter_code
_entity_poly.pdbx_strand_id
1 'polypeptide(L)' 'MKKNDVIEATILSVMSNGNGVCRHEGMAVFVPGALEGETHRIRIIKVYKNHCIGKSEARFSDSPSRILSSCPP' A
#
# COMPACT_ATOMS: atom_id res chain seq x y z
N MET A 1 11.51 -1.87 -11.57
CA MET A 1 11.53 -1.24 -10.22
C MET A 1 12.89 -1.38 -9.52
N LYS A 2 13.42 -0.30 -8.93
CA LYS A 2 14.69 -0.30 -8.16
C LYS A 2 14.47 0.09 -6.69
N LYS A 3 15.49 -0.10 -5.85
CA LYS A 3 15.49 0.44 -4.48
C LYS A 3 15.50 1.97 -4.52
N ASN A 4 14.74 2.63 -3.64
CA ASN A 4 14.44 4.07 -3.60
C ASN A 4 13.54 4.60 -4.72
N ASP A 5 13.00 3.71 -5.55
CA ASP A 5 12.02 4.10 -6.55
C ASP A 5 10.72 4.52 -5.86
N VAL A 6 10.08 5.56 -6.37
CA VAL A 6 8.84 6.11 -5.81
C VAL A 6 7.75 5.92 -6.84
N ILE A 7 6.85 4.99 -6.56
CA ILE A 7 5.72 4.68 -7.42
C ILE A 7 4.44 5.22 -6.80
N GLU A 8 3.52 5.66 -7.64
CA GLU A 8 2.17 5.97 -7.20
C GLU A 8 1.30 4.76 -7.54
N ALA A 9 0.69 4.17 -6.52
CA ALA A 9 -0.21 3.04 -6.73
C ALA A 9 -1.37 3.09 -5.74
N THR A 10 -2.53 2.66 -6.24
CA THR A 10 -3.73 2.49 -5.44
C THR A 10 -3.71 1.09 -4.81
N ILE A 11 -4.02 1.03 -3.53
CA ILE A 11 -4.12 -0.26 -2.83
C ILE A 11 -5.35 -1.00 -3.33
N LEU A 12 -5.13 -2.20 -3.83
CA LEU A 12 -6.17 -3.06 -4.40
C LEU A 12 -6.88 -3.87 -3.32
N SER A 13 -6.13 -4.32 -2.31
CA SER A 13 -6.67 -5.09 -1.18
C SER A 13 -5.79 -4.96 0.04
N VAL A 14 -6.37 -5.19 1.23
CA VAL A 14 -5.62 -5.26 2.49
C VAL A 14 -5.60 -6.70 2.99
N MET A 15 -4.43 -7.18 3.38
CA MET A 15 -4.29 -8.48 4.04
C MET A 15 -4.75 -8.43 5.49
N SER A 16 -5.10 -9.57 6.07
CA SER A 16 -5.58 -9.70 7.46
C SER A 16 -4.63 -9.15 8.54
N ASN A 17 -3.36 -8.93 8.20
CA ASN A 17 -2.35 -8.33 9.07
C ASN A 17 -2.31 -6.79 9.00
N GLY A 18 -3.20 -6.15 8.24
CA GLY A 18 -3.24 -4.69 8.07
C GLY A 18 -2.25 -4.15 7.03
N ASN A 19 -1.71 -5.03 6.18
CA ASN A 19 -0.83 -4.60 5.09
C ASN A 19 -1.61 -4.45 3.78
N GLY A 20 -1.56 -3.25 3.22
CA GLY A 20 -2.07 -2.98 1.88
C GLY A 20 -1.21 -3.68 0.83
N VAL A 21 -1.89 -4.23 -0.17
CA VAL A 21 -1.30 -4.89 -1.33
C VAL A 21 -1.73 -4.11 -2.56
N CYS A 22 -0.76 -3.71 -3.36
CA CYS A 22 -0.99 -3.21 -4.70
C CYS A 22 -0.18 -4.00 -5.72
N ARG A 23 -0.55 -3.89 -7.00
CA ARG A 23 0.18 -4.45 -8.13
C ARG A 23 0.69 -3.31 -8.98
N HIS A 24 1.99 -3.32 -9.25
CA HIS A 24 2.64 -2.34 -10.10
C HIS A 24 3.58 -3.07 -11.06
N GLU A 25 3.41 -2.86 -12.38
CA GLU A 25 4.18 -3.53 -13.43
C GLU A 25 4.24 -5.07 -13.29
N GLY A 26 3.14 -5.70 -12.84
CA GLY A 26 3.08 -7.15 -12.62
C GLY A 26 3.77 -7.65 -11.34
N MET A 27 4.38 -6.77 -10.55
CA MET A 27 4.93 -7.09 -9.23
C MET A 27 3.96 -6.73 -8.11
N ALA A 28 3.85 -7.60 -7.11
CA ALA A 28 3.10 -7.30 -5.90
C ALA A 28 3.93 -6.40 -4.98
N VAL A 29 3.35 -5.30 -4.53
CA VAL A 29 3.98 -4.35 -3.61
C VAL A 29 3.20 -4.33 -2.31
N PHE A 30 3.91 -4.63 -1.23
CA PHE A 30 3.36 -4.65 0.12
C PHE A 30 3.64 -3.32 0.80
N VAL A 31 2.58 -2.69 1.32
CA VAL A 31 2.61 -1.38 1.94
C VAL A 31 1.92 -1.48 3.31
N PRO A 32 2.67 -1.53 4.41
CA PRO A 32 2.07 -1.59 5.75
C PRO A 32 1.33 -0.28 6.06
N GLY A 33 0.13 -0.39 6.64
CA GLY A 33 -0.68 0.77 7.04
C GLY A 33 -1.38 1.49 5.90
N ALA A 34 -1.46 0.88 4.72
CA ALA A 34 -2.24 1.39 3.59
C ALA A 34 -3.58 0.67 3.51
N LEU A 35 -4.66 1.40 3.26
CA LEU A 35 -6.02 0.85 3.18
C LEU A 35 -6.47 0.67 1.72
N GLU A 36 -7.37 -0.29 1.50
CA GLU A 36 -7.97 -0.56 0.19
C GLU A 36 -8.66 0.69 -0.37
N GLY A 37 -8.40 0.98 -1.65
CA GLY A 37 -8.91 2.15 -2.35
C GLY A 37 -8.10 3.43 -2.14
N GLU A 38 -7.12 3.44 -1.23
CA GLU A 38 -6.31 4.63 -0.98
C GLU A 38 -5.18 4.70 -2.01
N THR A 39 -4.93 5.91 -2.52
CA THR A 39 -3.78 6.17 -3.39
C THR A 39 -2.64 6.71 -2.55
N HIS A 40 -1.55 5.94 -2.52
CA HIS A 40 -0.36 6.28 -1.77
C HIS A 40 0.85 6.37 -2.69
N ARG A 41 1.74 7.28 -2.35
CA ARG A 41 3.07 7.38 -2.89
C ARG A 41 3.96 6.40 -2.14
N ILE A 42 4.30 5.30 -2.80
CA ILE A 42 4.98 4.17 -2.20
C ILE A 42 6.44 4.21 -2.63
N ARG A 43 7.33 4.33 -1.64
CA ARG A 43 8.77 4.24 -1.87
C ARG A 43 9.27 2.84 -1.62
N ILE A 44 9.89 2.25 -2.63
CA ILE A 44 10.38 0.89 -2.61
C ILE A 44 11.66 0.83 -1.78
N ILE A 45 11.56 0.23 -0.60
CA ILE A 45 12.69 0.07 0.32
C ILE A 45 13.43 -1.24 0.09
N LYS A 46 12.72 -2.29 -0.33
CA LYS A 46 13.27 -3.61 -0.65
C LYS A 46 12.57 -4.21 -1.87
N VAL A 47 13.36 -4.77 -2.78
CA VAL A 47 12.88 -5.51 -3.94
C VAL A 47 13.27 -6.97 -3.75
N TYR A 48 12.30 -7.87 -3.83
CA TYR A 48 12.51 -9.32 -3.84
C TYR A 48 12.21 -9.87 -5.25
N LYS A 49 12.50 -11.15 -5.49
CA LYS A 49 12.29 -11.80 -6.79
C LYS A 49 10.81 -11.83 -7.23
N ASN A 50 9.88 -12.01 -6.29
CA ASN A 50 8.44 -12.14 -6.60
C ASN A 50 7.59 -10.97 -6.11
N HIS A 51 8.12 -10.12 -5.24
CA HIS A 51 7.38 -9.01 -4.64
C HIS A 51 8.32 -7.90 -4.19
N CYS A 52 7.76 -6.75 -3.86
CA CYS A 52 8.49 -5.63 -3.33
C CYS A 52 7.87 -5.18 -2.01
N ILE A 53 8.70 -4.66 -1.12
CA ILE A 53 8.24 -3.98 0.08
C ILE A 53 8.42 -2.49 -0.15
N GLY A 54 7.29 -1.79 -0.11
CA GLY A 54 7.19 -0.36 -0.21
C GLY A 54 6.77 0.25 1.12
N LYS A 55 7.19 1.48 1.35
CA LYS A 55 6.72 2.30 2.47
C LYS A 55 5.89 3.45 1.90
N SER A 56 4.71 3.69 2.46
CA SER A 56 3.94 4.90 2.11
C SER A 56 4.70 6.13 2.62
N GLU A 57 5.04 7.04 1.71
CA GLU A 57 5.64 8.35 2.02
C GLU A 57 4.59 9.46 2.05
N ALA A 58 3.58 9.40 1.17
CA ALA A 58 2.53 10.40 1.11
C ALA A 58 1.21 9.74 0.71
N ARG A 59 0.12 10.13 1.36
CA ARG A 59 -1.24 9.76 0.98
C ARG A 59 -1.80 10.86 0.10
N PHE A 60 -2.20 10.53 -1.13
CA PHE A 60 -2.80 11.50 -2.06
C PHE A 60 -4.33 11.49 -2.00
N SER A 61 -4.92 10.33 -1.73
CA SER A 61 -6.38 10.19 -1.66
C SER A 61 -6.76 9.38 -0.42
N ASP A 62 -7.71 9.88 0.35
CA ASP A 62 -8.32 9.15 1.47
C ASP A 62 -9.44 8.26 0.92
N SER A 63 -9.49 7.03 1.40
CA SER A 63 -10.54 6.09 1.00
C SER A 63 -11.83 6.40 1.75
N PRO A 64 -12.99 6.42 1.06
CA PRO A 64 -14.28 6.49 1.74
C PRO A 64 -14.56 5.25 2.62
N SER A 65 -13.85 4.14 2.36
CA SER A 65 -13.85 2.92 3.17
C SER A 65 -13.00 3.01 4.43
N ARG A 66 -12.41 4.18 4.76
CA ARG A 66 -11.93 4.49 6.11
C ARG A 66 -13.14 4.64 7.04
N ILE A 67 -13.84 3.53 7.24
CA ILE A 67 -14.79 3.38 8.32
C ILE A 67 -13.99 3.66 9.59
N LEU A 68 -14.34 4.75 10.29
CA LEU A 68 -14.01 4.86 11.70
C LEU A 68 -14.50 3.55 12.30
N SER A 69 -13.60 2.69 12.77
CA SER A 69 -14.00 1.45 13.40
C SER A 69 -14.85 1.85 14.60
N SER A 70 -16.17 1.78 14.43
CA SER A 70 -17.15 1.93 15.49
C SER A 70 -17.08 0.66 16.30
N CYS A 71 -16.01 0.50 17.09
CA CYS A 71 -16.00 -0.42 18.20
C CYS A 71 -16.76 0.29 19.33
N PRO A 72 -18.03 -0.06 19.62
CA PRO A 72 -18.63 0.36 20.88
C PRO A 72 -17.86 -0.29 22.05
N PRO A 73 -17.73 0.41 23.20
CA PRO A 73 -17.10 -0.11 24.40
C PRO A 73 -17.87 -1.27 25.05
#